data_AF-A0AAV8ZCT9-F1
#
_entry.id   AF-A0AAV8ZCT9-F1
#
_cell.length_a   1.000
_cell.length_b   1.000
_cell.length_c   1.000
_cell.angle_alpha   90.00
_cell.angle_beta   90.00
_cell.angle_gamma   90.00
#
_symmetry.space_group_name_H-M   'P 1'
#
loop_
_entity.id
_entity.type
_entity.pdbx_description
1 polymer ?
#
loop_
_entity_poly.entity_id
_entity_poly.type
_entity_poly.pdbx_seq_one_letter_code
_entity_poly.pdbx_strand_id
1 'polypeptide(L)'
;MLKLSGGNYTNIRIKVAEQWKNVNIKFNKKIKGTIFERWVLYWKQIGRDYTDVTISLKHEMKNKPLKTAVYLSGIGILSYCATHNPNLQNFRAKYVQCANDLALVSPTVTNPESVNHLKYIESCFNRNLIRYTNLGIASIIWVQRYNVKMVNFHLSSLLAVIPFTPFWDKGHPKINLFFCDEVGVECPIYFITTKISGDETVT
;
A
#
# COMPACT_ATOMS: atom_id res chain seq x y z
N MET A 1 -44.18 -54.84 -15.35
CA MET A 1 -44.54 -53.42 -15.17
C MET A 1 -44.60 -53.15 -13.66
N LEU A 2 -43.54 -52.59 -13.07
CA LEU A 2 -43.45 -52.34 -11.62
C LEU A 2 -44.03 -50.96 -11.29
N LYS A 3 -45.23 -50.92 -10.69
CA LYS A 3 -45.81 -49.70 -10.12
C LYS A 3 -45.08 -49.40 -8.80
N LEU A 4 -44.18 -48.43 -8.82
CA LEU A 4 -43.54 -47.90 -7.62
C LEU A 4 -44.57 -47.11 -6.80
N SER A 5 -44.78 -47.56 -5.58
CA SER A 5 -45.70 -47.01 -4.58
C SER A 5 -45.29 -45.58 -4.18
N GLY A 6 -46.10 -44.59 -4.58
CA GLY A 6 -45.89 -43.16 -4.32
C GLY A 6 -46.39 -42.66 -2.95
N GLY A 7 -46.79 -43.53 -2.02
CA GLY A 7 -47.48 -43.14 -0.78
C GLY A 7 -46.59 -42.76 0.42
N ASN A 8 -45.30 -43.11 0.41
CA ASN A 8 -44.46 -43.04 1.62
C ASN A 8 -43.55 -41.81 1.74
N TYR A 9 -43.40 -41.01 0.69
CA TYR A 9 -42.43 -39.89 0.68
C TYR A 9 -42.87 -38.68 1.53
N THR A 10 -44.16 -38.37 1.60
CA THR A 10 -44.68 -37.21 2.36
C THR A 10 -44.59 -37.43 3.87
N ASN A 11 -44.94 -38.63 4.35
CA ASN A 11 -44.87 -39.00 5.76
C ASN A 11 -43.44 -39.03 6.31
N ILE A 12 -42.46 -39.46 5.49
CA ILE A 12 -41.04 -39.44 5.88
C ILE A 12 -40.55 -37.99 6.05
N ARG A 13 -40.91 -37.08 5.12
CA ARG A 13 -40.50 -35.67 5.23
C ARG A 13 -41.11 -34.96 6.43
N ILE A 14 -42.37 -35.24 6.76
CA ILE A 14 -43.04 -34.65 7.93
C ILE A 14 -42.36 -35.12 9.23
N LYS A 15 -42.09 -36.42 9.37
CA LYS A 15 -41.37 -36.96 10.53
C LYS A 15 -39.96 -36.37 10.67
N VAL A 16 -39.24 -36.26 9.55
CA VAL A 16 -37.89 -35.65 9.53
C VAL A 16 -37.97 -34.17 9.93
N ALA A 17 -38.96 -33.42 9.43
CA ALA A 17 -39.17 -32.01 9.79
C ALA A 17 -39.49 -31.83 11.28
N GLU A 18 -40.34 -32.68 11.86
CA GLU A 18 -40.66 -32.66 13.29
C GLU A 18 -39.45 -33.04 14.16
N GLN A 19 -38.67 -34.04 13.75
CA GLN A 19 -37.44 -34.40 14.44
C GLN A 19 -36.43 -33.25 14.41
N TRP A 20 -36.25 -32.59 13.27
CA TRP A 20 -35.41 -31.40 13.16
C TRP A 20 -35.89 -30.25 14.04
N LYS A 21 -37.20 -30.00 14.08
CA LYS A 21 -37.79 -28.97 14.96
C LYS A 21 -37.49 -29.27 16.44
N ASN A 22 -37.68 -30.52 16.85
CA ASN A 22 -37.46 -30.94 18.24
C ASN A 22 -35.97 -30.92 18.64
N VAL A 23 -35.07 -31.32 17.74
CA VAL A 23 -33.62 -31.23 17.96
C VAL A 23 -33.19 -29.77 18.09
N ASN A 24 -33.69 -28.88 17.22
CA ASN A 24 -33.35 -27.47 17.24
C ASN A 24 -33.84 -26.79 18.53
N ILE A 25 -35.04 -27.14 19.03
CA ILE A 25 -35.57 -26.64 20.30
C ILE A 25 -34.74 -27.14 21.50
N LYS A 26 -34.33 -28.42 21.52
CA LYS A 26 -33.46 -28.98 22.58
C LYS A 26 -32.07 -28.33 22.57
N PHE A 27 -31.47 -28.14 21.40
CA PHE A 27 -30.18 -27.46 21.26
C PHE A 27 -30.26 -26.01 21.71
N ASN A 28 -31.30 -25.26 21.31
CA ASN A 28 -31.49 -23.87 21.71
C ASN A 28 -31.69 -23.74 23.23
N LYS A 29 -32.40 -24.68 23.88
CA LYS A 29 -32.50 -24.73 25.35
C LYS A 29 -31.18 -25.06 26.05
N LYS A 30 -30.34 -25.93 25.47
CA LYS A 30 -29.00 -26.26 26.02
C LYS A 30 -27.99 -25.14 25.82
N ILE A 31 -28.13 -24.36 24.75
CA ILE A 31 -27.25 -23.24 24.44
C ILE A 31 -27.64 -21.99 25.24
N LYS A 32 -28.93 -21.84 25.58
CA LYS A 32 -29.44 -20.76 26.44
C LYS A 32 -28.74 -20.73 27.80
N GLY A 33 -27.98 -19.68 28.06
CA GLY A 33 -27.23 -19.43 29.28
C GLY A 33 -25.73 -19.71 29.23
N THR A 34 -25.22 -20.27 28.11
CA THR A 34 -23.79 -20.59 27.97
C THR A 34 -23.02 -19.43 27.35
N ILE A 35 -21.70 -19.31 27.62
CA ILE A 35 -20.78 -18.34 26.99
C ILE A 35 -20.93 -18.33 25.44
N PHE A 36 -21.27 -19.47 24.84
CA PHE A 36 -21.54 -19.60 23.41
C PHE A 36 -22.75 -18.77 22.92
N GLU A 37 -23.83 -18.66 23.70
CA GLU A 37 -24.97 -17.82 23.34
C GLU A 37 -24.57 -16.34 23.27
N ARG A 38 -23.78 -15.88 24.24
CA ARG A 38 -23.23 -14.51 24.25
C ARG A 38 -22.33 -14.27 23.03
N TRP A 39 -21.51 -15.24 22.66
CA TRP A 39 -20.64 -15.17 21.48
C TRP A 39 -21.44 -15.12 20.17
N VAL A 40 -22.46 -15.96 20.01
CA VAL A 40 -23.35 -15.94 18.83
C VAL A 40 -24.12 -14.63 18.75
N LEU A 41 -24.62 -14.11 19.89
CA LEU A 41 -25.30 -12.82 19.94
C LEU A 41 -24.36 -11.67 19.56
N TYR A 42 -23.10 -11.72 20.01
CA TYR A 42 -22.06 -10.74 19.66
C TYR A 42 -21.80 -10.73 18.15
N TRP A 43 -21.57 -11.88 17.53
CA TRP A 43 -21.39 -11.95 16.07
C TRP A 43 -22.64 -11.51 15.30
N LYS A 44 -23.82 -11.84 15.80
CA LYS A 44 -25.09 -11.39 15.22
C LYS A 44 -25.28 -9.87 15.35
N GLN A 45 -24.74 -9.25 16.39
CA GLN A 45 -24.75 -7.80 16.55
C GLN A 45 -23.76 -7.16 15.59
N ILE A 46 -22.52 -7.65 15.55
CA ILE A 46 -21.50 -7.20 14.58
C ILE A 46 -22.02 -7.27 13.14
N GLY A 47 -22.62 -8.41 12.76
CA GLY A 47 -23.18 -8.57 11.41
C GLY A 47 -24.28 -7.56 11.11
N ARG A 48 -25.12 -7.22 12.08
CA ARG A 48 -26.13 -6.17 11.95
C ARG A 48 -25.49 -4.79 11.80
N ASP A 49 -24.52 -4.46 12.64
CA ASP A 49 -23.84 -3.17 12.61
C ASP A 49 -23.16 -2.93 11.25
N TYR A 50 -22.48 -3.93 10.68
CA TYR A 50 -21.92 -3.82 9.33
C TYR A 50 -23.00 -3.68 8.25
N THR A 51 -24.09 -4.45 8.36
CA THR A 51 -25.19 -4.37 7.38
C THR A 51 -25.83 -2.98 7.40
N ASP A 52 -26.09 -2.42 8.58
CA ASP A 52 -26.66 -1.08 8.74
C ASP A 52 -25.72 0.00 8.19
N VAL A 53 -24.41 -0.14 8.38
CA VAL A 53 -23.40 0.73 7.74
C VAL A 53 -23.47 0.62 6.22
N THR A 54 -23.58 -0.59 5.64
CA THR A 54 -23.67 -0.74 4.19
C THR A 54 -24.96 -0.14 3.60
N ILE A 55 -26.09 -0.28 4.29
CA ILE A 55 -27.36 0.32 3.88
C ILE A 55 -27.27 1.84 3.94
N SER A 56 -26.67 2.38 5.01
CA SER A 56 -26.47 3.82 5.20
C SER A 56 -25.55 4.39 4.13
N LEU A 57 -24.43 3.72 3.84
CA LEU A 57 -23.54 4.07 2.73
C LEU A 57 -24.28 4.10 1.41
N LYS A 58 -25.05 3.04 1.07
CA LYS A 58 -25.84 3.00 -0.17
C LYS A 58 -26.82 4.18 -0.26
N HIS A 59 -27.43 4.57 0.85
CA HIS A 59 -28.33 5.72 0.90
C HIS A 59 -27.57 7.05 0.71
N GLU A 60 -26.38 7.20 1.30
CA GLU A 60 -25.51 8.37 1.08
C GLU A 60 -25.02 8.47 -0.36
N MET A 61 -24.63 7.35 -0.98
CA MET A 61 -24.22 7.28 -2.38
C MET A 61 -25.33 7.78 -3.31
N LYS A 62 -26.59 7.39 -3.03
CA LYS A 62 -27.76 7.82 -3.81
C LYS A 62 -28.11 9.29 -3.58
N ASN A 63 -27.98 9.78 -2.35
CA ASN A 63 -28.34 11.15 -2.00
C ASN A 63 -27.30 12.19 -2.46
N LYS A 64 -26.00 11.85 -2.41
CA LYS A 64 -24.89 12.78 -2.70
C LYS A 64 -23.84 12.11 -3.60
N PRO A 65 -24.15 11.86 -4.88
CA PRO A 65 -23.26 11.14 -5.79
C PRO A 65 -21.93 11.87 -6.02
N LEU A 66 -21.93 13.21 -6.08
CA LEU A 66 -20.71 13.99 -6.30
C LEU A 66 -19.69 13.84 -5.15
N LYS A 67 -20.14 13.95 -3.89
CA LYS A 67 -19.25 13.79 -2.73
C LYS A 67 -18.71 12.36 -2.65
N THR A 68 -19.59 11.39 -2.89
CA THR A 68 -19.24 9.98 -2.93
C THR A 68 -18.21 9.67 -4.02
N ALA A 69 -18.38 10.26 -5.21
CA ALA A 69 -17.44 10.07 -6.31
C ALA A 69 -16.03 10.57 -5.95
N VAL A 70 -15.92 11.70 -5.25
CA VAL A 70 -14.63 12.21 -4.75
C VAL A 70 -13.98 11.26 -3.73
N TYR A 71 -14.77 10.71 -2.80
CA TYR A 71 -14.24 9.74 -1.84
C TYR A 71 -13.84 8.42 -2.52
N LEU A 72 -14.66 7.89 -3.42
CA LEU A 72 -14.37 6.68 -4.16
C LEU A 72 -13.17 6.84 -5.09
N SER A 73 -13.05 7.99 -5.77
CA SER A 73 -11.87 8.28 -6.59
C SER A 73 -10.61 8.40 -5.73
N GLY A 74 -10.68 9.04 -4.56
CA GLY A 74 -9.58 9.09 -3.60
C GLY A 74 -9.13 7.70 -3.13
N ILE A 75 -10.07 6.85 -2.73
CA ILE A 75 -9.78 5.45 -2.34
C ILE A 75 -9.22 4.66 -3.52
N GLY A 76 -9.78 4.85 -4.73
CA GLY A 76 -9.32 4.23 -5.95
C GLY A 76 -7.88 4.61 -6.28
N ILE A 77 -7.54 5.90 -6.22
CA ILE A 77 -6.17 6.40 -6.43
C ILE A 77 -5.24 5.83 -5.36
N LEU A 78 -5.61 5.87 -4.08
CA LEU A 78 -4.77 5.31 -3.01
C LEU A 78 -4.53 3.80 -3.18
N SER A 79 -5.55 3.06 -3.57
CA SER A 79 -5.44 1.62 -3.85
C SER A 79 -4.58 1.33 -5.08
N TYR A 80 -4.73 2.15 -6.13
CA TYR A 80 -3.90 2.07 -7.33
C TYR A 80 -2.43 2.36 -7.00
N CYS A 81 -2.15 3.43 -6.25
CA CYS A 81 -0.81 3.78 -5.79
C CYS A 81 -0.19 2.70 -4.90
N ALA A 82 -0.99 2.08 -4.02
CA ALA A 82 -0.52 1.01 -3.15
C ALA A 82 -0.14 -0.26 -3.92
N THR A 83 -0.84 -0.56 -5.01
CA THR A 83 -0.53 -1.71 -5.88
C THR A 83 0.61 -1.43 -6.85
N HIS A 84 0.74 -0.20 -7.34
CA HIS A 84 1.78 0.26 -8.26
C HIS A 84 2.91 0.99 -7.53
N ASN A 85 3.32 0.46 -6.38
CA ASN A 85 4.39 1.04 -5.59
C ASN A 85 5.77 0.56 -6.12
N PRO A 86 6.61 1.46 -6.67
CA PRO A 86 7.86 1.04 -7.28
C PRO A 86 8.87 0.58 -6.23
N ASN A 87 9.61 -0.48 -6.57
CA ASN A 87 10.68 -1.02 -5.74
C ASN A 87 12.05 -0.42 -6.15
N LEU A 88 13.05 -0.51 -5.29
CA LEU A 88 14.45 -0.16 -5.58
C LEU A 88 14.97 -0.85 -6.85
N GLN A 89 14.54 -2.08 -7.12
CA GLN A 89 14.92 -2.80 -8.35
C GLN A 89 14.34 -2.14 -9.61
N ASN A 90 13.09 -1.68 -9.55
CA ASN A 90 12.46 -0.98 -10.67
C ASN A 90 13.16 0.36 -10.93
N PHE A 91 13.54 1.08 -9.87
CA PHE A 91 14.35 2.28 -9.99
C PHE A 91 15.70 1.99 -10.64
N ARG A 92 16.40 0.94 -10.21
CA ARG A 92 17.68 0.52 -10.81
C ARG A 92 17.53 0.16 -12.28
N ALA A 93 16.47 -0.56 -12.65
CA ALA A 93 16.19 -0.93 -14.03
C ALA A 93 15.96 0.31 -14.91
N LYS A 94 15.10 1.24 -14.47
CA LYS A 94 14.87 2.52 -15.18
C LYS A 94 16.16 3.34 -15.29
N TYR A 95 16.97 3.40 -14.23
CA TYR A 95 18.27 4.08 -14.27
C TYR A 95 19.21 3.50 -15.33
N VAL A 96 19.34 2.17 -15.39
CA VAL A 96 20.20 1.48 -16.39
C VAL A 96 19.68 1.72 -17.79
N GLN A 97 18.36 1.68 -18.00
CA GLN A 97 17.75 2.00 -19.28
C GLN A 97 18.10 3.42 -19.74
N CYS A 98 17.88 4.43 -18.88
CA CYS A 98 18.25 5.81 -19.20
C CYS A 98 19.75 5.99 -19.47
N ALA A 99 20.61 5.28 -18.73
CA ALA A 99 22.06 5.33 -18.95
C ALA A 99 22.46 4.74 -20.31
N ASN A 100 21.81 3.66 -20.73
CA ASN A 100 22.01 3.05 -22.05
C ASN A 100 21.53 3.99 -23.17
N ASP A 101 20.35 4.58 -23.02
CA ASP A 101 19.80 5.52 -24.01
C ASP A 101 20.72 6.75 -24.15
N LEU A 102 21.24 7.26 -23.04
CA LEU A 102 22.20 8.36 -23.05
C LEU A 102 23.53 7.98 -23.72
N ALA A 103 23.98 6.73 -23.57
CA ALA A 103 25.21 6.23 -24.18
C ALA A 103 25.10 6.10 -25.72
N LEU A 104 23.89 5.97 -26.25
CA LEU A 104 23.63 5.96 -27.70
C LEU A 104 23.66 7.38 -28.31
N VAL A 105 23.44 8.42 -27.49
CA VAL A 105 23.43 9.81 -27.94
C VAL A 105 24.84 10.38 -27.96
N SER A 106 25.17 11.13 -29.01
CA SER A 106 26.48 11.78 -29.11
C SER A 106 26.70 12.80 -27.97
N PRO A 107 27.93 12.89 -27.42
CA PRO A 107 28.26 13.79 -26.30
C PRO A 107 28.06 15.28 -26.63
N THR A 108 28.01 15.64 -27.91
CA THR A 108 27.84 17.02 -28.39
C THR A 108 26.40 17.52 -28.25
N VAL A 109 25.41 16.62 -28.17
CA VAL A 109 23.97 16.95 -28.16
C VAL A 109 23.35 16.67 -26.79
N THR A 110 24.09 16.01 -25.89
CA THR A 110 23.59 15.61 -24.58
C THR A 110 23.69 16.73 -23.55
N ASN A 111 22.70 16.82 -22.67
CA ASN A 111 22.72 17.75 -21.54
C ASN A 111 23.79 17.31 -20.51
N PRO A 112 24.85 18.11 -20.27
CA PRO A 112 25.92 17.74 -19.33
C PRO A 112 25.41 17.59 -17.88
N GLU A 113 24.37 18.31 -17.49
CA GLU A 113 23.77 18.19 -16.14
C GLU A 113 23.14 16.81 -15.93
N SER A 114 22.43 16.29 -16.94
CA SER A 114 21.83 14.96 -16.90
C SER A 114 22.91 13.85 -16.81
N VAL A 115 24.00 14.00 -17.55
CA VAL A 115 25.16 13.09 -17.51
C VAL A 115 25.80 13.11 -16.12
N ASN A 116 26.03 14.29 -15.55
CA ASN A 116 26.62 14.45 -14.23
C ASN A 116 25.72 13.85 -13.13
N HIS A 117 24.41 14.01 -13.26
CA HIS A 117 23.45 13.43 -12.33
C HIS A 117 23.44 11.90 -12.38
N LEU A 118 23.49 11.29 -13.56
CA LEU A 118 23.58 9.83 -13.71
C LEU A 118 24.88 9.30 -13.08
N LYS A 119 26.02 9.94 -13.37
CA LYS A 119 27.32 9.60 -12.74
C LYS A 119 27.28 9.71 -11.21
N TYR A 120 26.58 10.71 -10.68
CA TYR A 120 26.39 10.87 -9.24
C TYR A 120 25.60 9.70 -8.65
N ILE A 121 24.48 9.32 -9.27
CA ILE A 121 23.67 8.17 -8.85
C ILE A 121 24.47 6.87 -8.91
N GLU A 122 25.25 6.65 -9.98
CA GLU A 122 26.15 5.51 -10.11
C GLU A 122 27.14 5.41 -8.94
N SER A 123 27.77 6.54 -8.62
CA SER A 123 28.70 6.66 -7.51
C SER A 123 28.04 6.36 -6.16
N CYS A 124 26.75 6.69 -6.01
CA CYS A 124 25.96 6.36 -4.82
C CYS A 124 25.60 4.88 -4.74
N PHE A 125 25.31 4.23 -5.87
CA PHE A 125 25.12 2.77 -5.93
C PHE A 125 26.39 2.02 -5.58
N ASN A 126 27.53 2.40 -6.18
CA ASN A 126 28.83 1.75 -5.93
C ASN A 126 29.25 1.86 -4.46
N ARG A 127 28.93 2.97 -3.80
CA ARG A 127 29.21 3.20 -2.37
C ARG A 127 28.15 2.61 -1.43
N ASN A 128 27.10 1.96 -1.95
CA ASN A 128 25.97 1.42 -1.17
C ASN A 128 25.32 2.45 -0.23
N LEU A 129 25.19 3.69 -0.69
CA LEU A 129 24.63 4.82 0.08
C LEU A 129 23.11 4.99 -0.11
N ILE A 130 22.53 4.31 -1.10
CA ILE A 130 21.11 4.43 -1.44
C ILE A 130 20.28 3.62 -0.45
N ARG A 131 19.19 4.22 0.03
CA ARG A 131 18.21 3.60 0.94
C ARG A 131 16.81 3.77 0.36
N TYR A 132 15.96 2.80 0.71
CA TYR A 132 14.59 2.69 0.23
C TYR A 132 13.65 2.51 1.42
N THR A 133 12.59 3.31 1.47
CA THR A 133 11.51 3.23 2.46
C THR A 133 10.20 3.17 1.70
N ASN A 134 9.41 2.16 2.02
CA ASN A 134 8.06 1.99 1.53
C ASN A 134 7.08 2.57 2.56
N LEU A 135 6.26 3.54 2.16
CA LEU A 135 5.18 4.14 2.98
C LEU A 135 3.79 3.59 2.61
N GLY A 136 3.72 2.47 1.90
CA GLY A 136 2.48 1.84 1.42
C GLY A 136 1.97 2.47 0.13
N ILE A 137 1.66 3.78 0.17
CA ILE A 137 1.11 4.53 -0.99
C ILE A 137 2.18 5.18 -1.87
N ALA A 138 3.39 5.33 -1.33
CA ALA A 138 4.51 5.94 -2.01
C ALA A 138 5.81 5.33 -1.50
N SER A 139 6.84 5.39 -2.34
CA SER A 139 8.18 4.93 -2.00
C SER A 139 9.17 6.08 -2.09
N ILE A 140 9.99 6.23 -1.06
CA ILE A 140 11.01 7.26 -1.02
C ILE A 140 12.37 6.59 -1.20
N ILE A 141 13.18 7.14 -2.11
CA ILE A 141 14.58 6.78 -2.30
C ILE A 141 15.42 8.00 -1.91
N TRP A 142 16.36 7.79 -0.99
CA TRP A 142 17.29 8.84 -0.56
C TRP A 142 18.71 8.31 -0.47
N VAL A 143 19.66 9.24 -0.49
CA VAL A 143 21.09 8.96 -0.38
C VAL A 143 21.55 9.31 1.03
N GLN A 144 22.09 8.32 1.75
CA GLN A 144 22.74 8.52 3.05
C GLN A 144 24.17 9.05 2.85
N ARG A 145 24.66 9.90 3.77
CA ARG A 145 26.06 10.37 3.75
C ARG A 145 27.10 9.29 4.10
N TYR A 146 26.70 8.30 4.90
CA TYR A 146 27.61 7.28 5.44
C TYR A 146 27.13 5.85 5.12
N ASN A 147 28.08 4.95 4.88
CA ASN A 147 27.78 3.53 4.70
C ASN A 147 27.59 2.84 6.07
N VAL A 148 26.58 1.98 6.18
CA VAL A 148 26.25 1.23 7.41
C VAL A 148 27.45 0.41 7.91
N LYS A 149 28.31 -0.08 7.00
CA LYS A 149 29.54 -0.81 7.36
C LYS A 149 30.59 0.07 8.03
N MET A 150 30.73 1.33 7.59
CA MET A 150 31.66 2.29 8.22
C MET A 150 31.15 2.75 9.58
N VAL A 151 29.83 2.91 9.72
CA VAL A 151 29.18 3.26 11.00
C VAL A 151 29.47 2.19 12.05
N ASN A 152 29.31 0.89 11.73
CA ASN A 152 29.60 -0.18 12.69
C ASN A 152 31.07 -0.26 13.13
N PHE A 153 32.02 0.05 12.24
CA PHE A 153 33.45 0.06 12.60
C PHE A 153 33.80 1.25 13.51
N HIS A 154 33.11 2.38 13.35
CA HIS A 154 33.34 3.56 14.18
C HIS A 154 32.61 3.52 15.53
N LEU A 155 31.53 2.72 15.65
CA LEU A 155 30.64 2.67 16.82
C LEU A 155 30.93 1.54 17.82
N SER A 156 31.90 0.67 17.56
CA SER A 156 32.30 -0.35 18.55
C SER A 156 33.04 0.24 19.76
N SER A 157 33.58 1.45 19.64
CA SER A 157 34.33 2.10 20.74
C SER A 157 33.52 3.12 21.55
N LEU A 158 32.29 3.46 21.17
CA LEU A 158 31.46 4.41 21.91
C LEU A 158 29.99 4.00 21.88
N LEU A 159 29.45 3.64 23.05
CA LEU A 159 28.02 3.47 23.35
C LEU A 159 27.24 4.72 22.90
N ALA A 160 26.73 4.69 21.68
CA ALA A 160 25.78 5.68 21.19
C ALA A 160 24.68 4.95 20.41
N VAL A 161 23.52 4.85 21.06
CA VAL A 161 22.23 4.67 20.38
C VAL A 161 22.20 5.69 19.24
N ILE A 162 22.16 5.23 18.00
CA ILE A 162 22.04 6.11 16.84
C ILE A 162 20.73 6.89 17.03
N PRO A 163 20.76 8.22 17.26
CA PRO A 163 19.52 8.96 17.24
C PRO A 163 18.95 8.79 15.83
N PHE A 164 17.66 8.51 15.73
CA PHE A 164 16.90 8.61 14.50
C PHE A 164 17.11 10.04 13.99
N THR A 165 18.16 10.30 13.21
CA THR A 165 18.35 11.62 12.63
C THR A 165 17.23 11.74 11.62
N PRO A 166 16.25 12.62 11.83
CA PRO A 166 15.17 12.79 10.89
C PRO A 166 15.81 13.15 9.55
N PHE A 167 15.24 12.62 8.46
CA PHE A 167 15.79 12.85 7.12
C PHE A 167 15.92 14.36 6.78
N TRP A 168 15.22 15.21 7.55
CA TRP A 168 15.20 16.67 7.46
C TRP A 168 16.37 17.41 8.12
N ASP A 169 17.23 16.78 8.94
CA ASP A 169 18.25 17.55 9.66
C ASP A 169 19.56 17.74 8.88
N LYS A 170 19.94 19.01 8.79
CA LYS A 170 21.17 19.64 8.26
C LYS A 170 21.89 18.95 7.10
N GLY A 171 21.47 19.39 5.91
CA GLY A 171 22.28 19.36 4.68
C GLY A 171 21.67 18.47 3.62
N HIS A 172 20.65 19.02 2.96
CA HIS A 172 19.86 18.51 1.83
C HIS A 172 20.36 17.17 1.24
N PRO A 173 19.92 16.02 1.78
CA PRO A 173 19.93 14.81 0.99
C PRO A 173 19.08 15.10 -0.26
N LYS A 174 19.61 14.86 -1.46
CA LYS A 174 18.80 14.92 -2.68
C LYS A 174 17.80 13.76 -2.58
N ILE A 175 16.54 14.08 -2.33
CA ILE A 175 15.45 13.11 -2.23
C ILE A 175 14.90 12.98 -3.64
N ASN A 176 14.91 11.77 -4.18
CA ASN A 176 14.11 11.47 -5.35
C ASN A 176 12.82 10.84 -4.85
N LEU A 177 11.77 11.65 -4.79
CA LEU A 177 10.44 11.18 -4.43
C LEU A 177 9.82 10.56 -5.67
N PHE A 178 9.57 9.25 -5.62
CA PHE A 178 8.86 8.55 -6.68
C PHE A 178 7.42 8.33 -6.21
N PHE A 179 6.50 9.11 -6.76
CA PHE A 179 5.09 8.78 -6.71
C PHE A 179 4.76 7.80 -7.83
N CYS A 180 3.84 6.87 -7.53
CA CYS A 180 3.13 5.95 -8.41
C CYS A 180 3.44 6.11 -9.90
N ASP A 181 3.95 5.05 -10.53
CA ASP A 181 4.38 4.98 -11.94
C ASP A 181 3.74 6.07 -12.81
N GLU A 182 4.57 7.00 -13.30
CA GLU A 182 4.19 7.78 -14.49
C GLU A 182 3.86 6.77 -15.59
N VAL A 183 2.56 6.61 -15.81
CA VAL A 183 2.00 5.87 -16.93
C VAL A 183 2.49 6.57 -18.19
N GLY A 184 3.51 5.98 -18.84
CA GLY A 184 3.75 6.16 -20.27
C GLY A 184 4.20 7.54 -20.74
N VAL A 185 5.06 8.24 -20.00
CA VAL A 185 5.73 9.43 -20.55
C VAL A 185 7.17 9.08 -20.91
N GLU A 186 7.43 9.08 -22.22
CA GLU A 186 8.75 9.06 -22.86
C GLU A 186 9.72 9.97 -22.11
N CYS A 187 10.69 9.39 -21.41
CA CYS A 187 11.81 10.04 -20.72
C CYS A 187 11.83 11.58 -20.81
N PRO A 188 11.03 12.31 -20.01
CA PRO A 188 11.39 13.66 -19.72
C PRO A 188 11.82 13.62 -18.27
N ILE A 189 13.13 13.73 -18.06
CA ILE A 189 13.68 13.92 -16.72
C ILE A 189 13.23 15.32 -16.24
N TYR A 190 11.95 15.50 -15.94
CA TYR A 190 11.41 16.59 -15.14
C TYR A 190 11.34 16.06 -13.71
N PHE A 191 12.51 16.04 -13.08
CA PHE A 191 12.54 16.03 -11.63
C PHE A 191 11.91 17.35 -11.17
N ILE A 192 10.77 17.27 -10.49
CA ILE A 192 10.30 18.36 -9.65
C ILE A 192 11.32 18.46 -8.52
N THR A 193 12.38 19.24 -8.75
CA THR A 193 13.13 19.81 -7.65
C THR A 193 12.17 20.82 -7.03
N THR A 194 11.54 20.48 -5.92
CA THR A 194 10.98 21.51 -5.04
C THR A 194 12.15 22.30 -4.49
N LYS A 195 12.63 23.26 -5.27
CA LYS A 195 13.36 24.41 -4.77
C LYS A 195 12.33 25.19 -3.96
N ILE A 196 12.17 24.83 -2.68
CA ILE A 196 11.47 25.71 -1.74
C ILE A 196 12.41 26.91 -1.62
N SER A 197 12.13 27.92 -2.44
CA SER A 197 12.83 29.21 -2.47
C SER A 197 12.60 29.88 -1.12
N GLY A 198 13.51 29.63 -0.18
CA GLY A 198 13.75 30.53 0.94
C GLY A 198 14.43 31.76 0.39
N ASP A 199 13.63 32.82 0.28
CA ASP A 199 14.04 34.18 0.01
C ASP A 199 15.02 34.63 1.12
N GLU A 200 16.29 34.83 0.78
CA GLU A 200 17.22 35.61 1.58
C GLU A 200 17.96 36.58 0.65
N THR A 201 17.40 37.77 0.58
CA THR A 201 18.04 39.01 0.15
C THR A 201 19.33 39.23 0.93
N VAL A 202 20.48 39.23 0.23
CA VAL A 202 21.69 39.92 0.69
C VAL A 202 22.37 40.57 -0.51
N THR A 203 22.00 41.82 -0.76
CA THR A 203 22.90 42.96 -1.04
C THR A 203 22.13 44.24 -0.81
#